data_AF-A0A8H7E0V0-F1
#
_entry.id   AF-A0A8H7E0V0-F1
#
_cell.length_a   1.000
_cell.length_b   1.000
_cell.length_c   1.000
_cell.angle_alpha   90.00
_cell.angle_beta   90.00
_cell.angle_gamma   90.00
#
_symmetry.space_group_name_H-M   'P 1'
#
loop_
_entity.id
_entity.type
_entity.pdbx_description
1 polymer ?
#
loop_
_entity_poly.entity_id
_entity_poly.type
_entity_poly.pdbx_seq_one_letter_code
_entity_poly.pdbx_strand_id
1 'polypeptide(L)'
;MASRSVDTLPLYTPDRLPNYTVESTIDIGSSDDRAPFGGKLLGSFTVICLILNPTIDAGIFIAPGKVLAATGSPGGALIVWVVGGITQLCGFLIWLELGLSIPFRTIPDGREVSVPRSGGEKNYIEFIFKKYSRPSSCIFGIASIILGSLAGNEIAIGIFMLEAADHPRSSRSTNWIGLSILTFVGILRAFSFRGVILLNNLLAVLKALFLVACIILA
;
A
#
# COMPACT_ATOMS: atom_id res chain seq x y z
N MET A 1 -37.53 -21.31 22.02
CA MET A 1 -37.78 -20.06 21.26
C MET A 1 -36.97 -18.97 21.96
N ALA A 2 -35.69 -18.83 21.58
CA ALA A 2 -34.72 -18.00 22.30
C ALA A 2 -34.53 -16.68 21.56
N SER A 3 -34.90 -15.58 22.25
CA SER A 3 -34.62 -14.20 21.83
C SER A 3 -33.12 -13.94 21.93
N ARG A 4 -32.52 -13.51 20.82
CA ARG A 4 -31.10 -13.14 20.72
C ARG A 4 -31.00 -11.63 20.99
N SER A 5 -30.54 -11.26 22.18
CA SER A 5 -30.19 -9.88 22.52
C SER A 5 -28.96 -9.45 21.70
N VAL A 6 -29.07 -8.28 21.08
CA VAL A 6 -27.99 -7.61 20.35
C VAL A 6 -27.05 -7.02 21.41
N ASP A 7 -25.90 -7.64 21.61
CA ASP A 7 -24.86 -7.14 22.51
C ASP A 7 -24.20 -5.89 21.88
N THR A 8 -24.45 -4.75 22.52
CA THR A 8 -23.85 -3.45 22.20
C THR A 8 -22.37 -3.43 22.57
N LEU A 9 -21.51 -3.07 21.61
CA LEU A 9 -20.08 -2.81 21.84
C LEU A 9 -19.88 -1.70 22.90
N PRO A 10 -18.93 -1.84 23.85
CA PRO A 10 -18.72 -0.83 24.88
C PRO A 10 -18.10 0.45 24.28
N LEU A 11 -18.79 1.58 24.49
CA LEU A 11 -18.33 2.93 24.18
C LEU A 11 -17.11 3.31 25.05
N TYR A 12 -16.11 3.91 24.41
CA TYR A 12 -14.90 4.45 25.02
C TYR A 12 -15.23 5.57 26.02
N THR A 13 -14.86 5.38 27.29
CA THR A 13 -14.96 6.39 28.37
C THR A 13 -13.54 6.82 28.80
N PRO A 14 -13.22 8.14 28.84
CA PRO A 14 -11.83 8.59 28.92
C PRO A 14 -11.24 8.74 30.34
N ASP A 15 -11.94 8.40 31.42
CA ASP A 15 -11.63 8.93 32.76
C ASP A 15 -10.77 8.09 33.73
N ARG A 16 -10.02 7.09 33.26
CA ARG A 16 -9.02 6.41 34.13
C ARG A 16 -7.77 5.99 33.37
N LEU A 17 -6.68 6.75 33.54
CA LEU A 17 -5.33 6.29 33.24
C LEU A 17 -4.65 5.88 34.55
N PRO A 18 -4.41 4.57 34.81
CA PRO A 18 -3.55 4.17 35.91
C PRO A 18 -2.07 4.32 35.52
N ASN A 19 -1.27 4.87 36.45
CA ASN A 19 0.19 4.99 36.32
C ASN A 19 0.84 3.61 36.22
N TYR A 20 1.51 3.33 35.09
CA TYR A 20 2.22 2.07 34.87
C TYR A 20 3.71 2.21 35.21
N THR A 21 4.12 1.70 36.37
CA THR A 21 5.53 1.46 36.71
C THR A 21 6.00 0.15 36.07
N VAL A 22 7.13 0.24 35.37
CA VAL A 22 7.74 -0.79 34.53
C VAL A 22 8.42 -1.85 35.40
N GLU A 23 7.70 -2.84 35.92
CA GLU A 23 8.30 -4.08 36.45
C GLU A 23 7.24 -5.14 36.75
N SER A 24 6.98 -6.04 35.80
CA SER A 24 6.59 -7.43 36.11
C SER A 24 6.71 -8.30 34.86
N THR A 25 7.71 -9.17 34.89
CA THR A 25 8.02 -10.26 33.97
C THR A 25 6.85 -11.23 33.84
N ILE A 26 6.39 -11.48 32.61
CA ILE A 26 5.47 -12.60 32.29
C ILE A 26 6.09 -13.41 31.15
N ASP A 27 6.57 -14.60 31.50
CA ASP A 27 6.92 -15.69 30.59
C ASP A 27 5.69 -16.55 30.29
N ILE A 28 5.21 -16.55 29.05
CA ILE A 28 4.31 -17.57 28.47
C ILE A 28 4.81 -17.87 27.05
N GLY A 29 4.91 -19.17 26.74
CA GLY A 29 5.73 -19.76 25.69
C GLY A 29 5.46 -19.39 24.22
N SER A 30 6.56 -19.52 23.47
CA SER A 30 6.74 -19.66 22.01
C SER A 30 6.41 -18.49 21.07
N SER A 31 7.52 -17.97 20.51
CA SER A 31 7.71 -17.26 19.23
C SER A 31 7.14 -15.84 19.10
N ASP A 32 8.02 -14.89 19.42
CA ASP A 32 8.30 -13.67 18.67
C ASP A 32 7.10 -12.81 18.23
N ASP A 33 6.26 -12.45 19.20
CA ASP A 33 5.04 -11.67 18.94
C ASP A 33 5.00 -10.44 19.88
N ARG A 34 6.15 -9.77 20.01
CA ARG A 34 6.26 -8.46 20.65
C ARG A 34 6.14 -7.41 19.56
N ALA A 35 5.05 -6.61 19.57
CA ALA A 35 5.08 -5.33 18.87
C ALA A 35 6.33 -4.58 19.37
N PRO A 36 7.28 -4.22 18.49
CA PRO A 36 8.50 -3.58 18.95
C PRO A 36 8.13 -2.18 19.41
N PHE A 37 7.87 -2.03 20.71
CA PHE A 37 7.91 -0.75 21.42
C PHE A 37 9.36 -0.24 21.34
N GLY A 38 9.76 0.31 20.20
CA GLY A 38 11.13 0.71 19.89
C GLY A 38 11.63 0.43 18.47
N GLY A 39 10.82 -0.12 17.56
CA GLY A 39 11.18 -0.24 16.15
C GLY A 39 11.35 1.14 15.50
N LYS A 40 12.30 1.30 14.57
CA LYS A 40 12.44 2.53 13.77
C LYS A 40 11.16 2.77 12.97
N LEU A 41 10.29 3.63 13.48
CA LEU A 41 9.10 4.09 12.79
C LEU A 41 9.53 4.91 11.56
N LEU A 42 8.90 4.65 10.42
CA LEU A 42 9.03 5.52 9.26
C LEU A 42 8.40 6.87 9.62
N GLY A 43 9.09 7.98 9.30
CA GLY A 43 8.51 9.30 9.49
C GLY A 43 7.24 9.46 8.66
N SER A 44 6.25 10.19 9.17
CA SER A 44 4.94 10.37 8.52
C SER A 44 5.06 10.88 7.08
N PHE A 45 6.02 11.77 6.82
CA PHE A 45 6.31 12.26 5.47
C PHE A 45 6.76 11.15 4.53
N THR A 46 7.68 10.29 4.98
CA THR A 46 8.13 9.13 4.21
C THR A 46 6.97 8.16 3.92
N VAL A 47 6.06 7.96 4.89
CA VAL A 47 4.87 7.14 4.69
C VAL A 47 3.96 7.72 3.62
N ILE A 48 3.72 9.03 3.64
CA ILE A 48 2.93 9.71 2.60
C ILE A 48 3.61 9.54 1.23
N CYS A 49 4.91 9.77 1.13
CA CYS A 49 5.66 9.57 -0.12
C CYS A 49 5.64 8.12 -0.61
N LEU A 50 5.67 7.14 0.31
CA LEU A 50 5.58 5.72 -0.03
C LEU A 50 4.21 5.34 -0.60
N ILE A 51 3.14 5.99 -0.14
CA ILE A 51 1.78 5.78 -0.67
C ILE A 51 1.59 6.53 -1.99
N LEU A 52 2.02 7.80 -2.07
CA LEU A 52 1.81 8.63 -3.24
C LEU A 52 2.60 8.16 -4.46
N ASN A 53 3.79 7.57 -4.27
CA ASN A 53 4.65 7.17 -5.40
C ASN A 53 4.04 6.10 -6.31
N PRO A 54 3.46 5.01 -5.77
CA PRO A 54 2.73 4.03 -6.57
C PRO A 54 1.37 4.54 -7.05
N THR A 55 0.71 5.43 -6.30
CA THR A 55 -0.58 6.01 -6.73
C THR A 55 -0.41 6.94 -7.93
N ILE A 56 0.63 7.77 -7.91
CA ILE A 56 1.01 8.67 -9.00
C ILE A 56 2.06 7.95 -9.86
N ASP A 57 1.58 7.02 -10.68
CA ASP A 57 2.44 6.28 -11.61
C ASP A 57 2.40 6.84 -13.04
N ALA A 58 3.23 6.29 -13.93
CA ALA A 58 3.28 6.59 -15.36
C ALA A 58 1.90 6.45 -16.04
N GLY A 59 0.98 5.72 -15.41
CA GLY A 59 -0.41 5.62 -15.81
C GLY A 59 -1.11 6.98 -15.95
N ILE A 60 -0.74 8.01 -15.19
CA ILE A 60 -1.37 9.34 -15.31
C ILE A 60 -1.09 10.02 -16.66
N PHE A 61 0.03 9.68 -17.32
CA PHE A 61 0.36 10.23 -18.64
C PHE A 61 -0.24 9.42 -19.78
N ILE A 62 -0.56 8.15 -19.54
CA ILE A 62 -1.08 7.23 -20.57
C ILE A 62 -2.61 7.14 -20.52
N ALA A 63 -3.18 7.10 -19.32
CA ALA A 63 -4.60 6.82 -19.10
C ALA A 63 -5.54 7.90 -19.65
N PRO A 64 -5.28 9.22 -19.49
CA PRO A 64 -6.20 10.24 -19.99
C PRO A 64 -6.42 10.16 -21.50
N GLY A 65 -5.33 9.95 -22.27
CA GLY A 65 -5.42 9.78 -23.73
C GLY A 65 -6.20 8.53 -24.14
N LYS A 66 -6.00 7.41 -23.43
CA LYS A 66 -6.75 6.17 -23.67
C LYS A 66 -8.24 6.31 -23.34
N VAL A 67 -8.57 6.95 -22.22
CA VAL A 67 -9.96 7.16 -21.79
C VAL A 67 -10.67 8.13 -22.74
N LEU A 68 -10.00 9.19 -23.19
CA LEU A 68 -10.56 10.11 -24.18
C LEU A 68 -10.80 9.43 -25.53
N ALA A 69 -9.84 8.64 -26.01
CA ALA A 69 -9.98 7.88 -27.25
C ALA A 69 -11.10 6.83 -27.17
N ALA A 70 -11.28 6.18 -26.02
CA ALA A 70 -12.34 5.21 -25.81
C ALA A 70 -13.74 5.85 -25.69
N THR A 71 -13.83 7.05 -25.11
CA THR A 71 -15.12 7.70 -24.84
C THR A 71 -15.57 8.60 -25.99
N GLY A 72 -14.65 9.09 -26.82
CA GLY A 72 -14.93 9.96 -27.97
C GLY A 72 -15.42 11.37 -27.61
N SER A 73 -15.64 11.67 -26.32
CA SER A 73 -16.06 12.99 -25.83
C SER A 73 -15.32 13.37 -24.54
N PRO A 74 -14.93 14.65 -24.36
CA PRO A 74 -14.28 15.12 -23.14
C PRO A 74 -15.18 14.99 -21.90
N GLY A 75 -16.48 15.27 -22.05
CA GLY A 75 -17.45 15.17 -20.95
C GLY A 75 -17.62 13.74 -20.44
N GLY A 76 -17.73 12.77 -21.34
CA GLY A 76 -17.80 11.37 -20.95
C GLY A 76 -16.50 10.89 -20.27
N ALA A 77 -15.34 11.33 -20.75
CA ALA A 77 -14.06 11.00 -20.13
C ALA A 77 -13.98 11.49 -18.67
N LEU A 78 -14.45 12.71 -18.39
CA LEU A 78 -14.49 13.25 -17.02
C LEU A 78 -15.42 12.45 -16.10
N ILE A 79 -16.58 12.00 -16.59
CA ILE A 79 -17.50 11.16 -15.81
C ILE A 79 -16.84 9.84 -15.41
N VAL A 80 -16.15 9.19 -16.35
CA VAL A 80 -15.41 7.94 -16.08
C VAL A 80 -14.37 8.14 -14.98
N TRP A 81 -13.63 9.25 -15.01
CA TRP A 81 -12.66 9.60 -13.97
C TRP A 81 -13.30 9.82 -12.60
N VAL A 82 -14.43 10.53 -12.54
CA VAL A 82 -15.15 10.76 -11.27
C VAL A 82 -15.67 9.44 -10.68
N VAL A 83 -16.27 8.57 -11.50
CA VAL A 83 -16.77 7.27 -11.05
C VAL A 83 -15.62 6.37 -10.57
N GLY A 84 -14.49 6.38 -11.28
CA GLY A 84 -13.28 5.67 -10.86
C GLY A 84 -12.75 6.20 -9.52
N GLY A 85 -12.74 7.52 -9.33
CA GLY A 85 -12.35 8.17 -8.08
C GLY A 85 -13.23 7.77 -6.90
N ILE A 86 -14.56 7.78 -7.07
CA ILE A 86 -15.51 7.36 -6.03
C ILE A 86 -15.30 5.88 -5.66
N THR A 87 -15.16 5.01 -6.67
CA THR A 87 -14.93 3.57 -6.44
C THR A 87 -13.62 3.34 -5.67
N GLN A 88 -12.56 4.08 -6.02
CA GLN A 88 -11.27 3.99 -5.32
C GLN A 88 -11.36 4.52 -3.88
N LEU A 89 -12.11 5.60 -3.64
CA LEU A 89 -12.33 6.14 -2.30
C LEU A 89 -13.09 5.15 -1.41
N CYS A 90 -14.15 4.52 -1.92
CA CYS A 90 -14.87 3.48 -1.19
C CYS A 90 -13.95 2.30 -0.81
N GLY A 91 -13.12 1.83 -1.75
CA GLY A 91 -12.13 0.79 -1.49
C GLY A 91 -11.13 1.22 -0.42
N PHE A 92 -10.60 2.45 -0.52
CA PHE A 92 -9.66 3.00 0.46
C PHE A 92 -10.26 3.10 1.87
N LEU A 93 -11.52 3.52 2.00
CA LEU A 93 -12.19 3.61 3.31
C LEU A 93 -12.36 2.23 3.96
N ILE A 94 -12.70 1.20 3.19
CA ILE A 94 -12.78 -0.18 3.70
C ILE A 94 -11.42 -0.63 4.23
N TRP A 95 -10.35 -0.38 3.47
CA TRP A 95 -8.98 -0.68 3.90
C TRP A 95 -8.54 0.11 5.13
N LEU A 96 -8.96 1.37 5.23
CA LEU A 96 -8.67 2.25 6.35
C LEU A 96 -9.34 1.73 7.63
N GLU A 97 -10.62 1.39 7.57
CA GLU A 97 -11.36 0.80 8.70
C GLU A 97 -10.73 -0.52 9.15
N LEU A 98 -10.32 -1.36 8.18
CA LEU A 98 -9.64 -2.62 8.45
C LEU A 98 -8.28 -2.39 9.13
N GLY A 99 -7.52 -1.37 8.71
CA GLY A 99 -6.23 -1.00 9.28
C GLY A 99 -6.31 -0.40 10.68
N LEU A 100 -7.43 0.25 11.02
CA LEU A 100 -7.68 0.78 12.36
C LEU A 100 -8.28 -0.27 13.30
N SER A 101 -9.08 -1.19 12.77
CA SER A 101 -9.86 -2.16 13.58
C SER A 101 -9.17 -3.49 13.81
N ILE A 102 -8.12 -3.85 13.06
CA ILE A 102 -7.50 -5.18 13.15
C ILE A 102 -5.98 -5.04 13.24
N PRO A 103 -5.25 -5.81 14.08
CA PRO A 103 -5.70 -6.78 15.10
C PRO A 103 -5.74 -6.20 16.52
N PHE A 104 -6.83 -6.52 17.25
CA PHE A 104 -6.92 -6.26 18.70
C PHE A 104 -6.05 -7.25 19.47
N ARG A 105 -5.23 -6.73 20.38
CA ARG A 105 -4.60 -7.54 21.43
C ARG A 105 -5.13 -7.06 22.77
N THR A 106 -5.62 -7.99 23.58
CA THR A 106 -5.96 -7.74 24.98
C THR A 106 -4.65 -7.60 25.76
N ILE A 107 -4.37 -6.38 26.24
CA ILE A 107 -3.28 -6.15 27.20
C ILE A 107 -3.63 -6.91 28.48
N PRO A 108 -2.66 -7.38 29.30
CA PRO A 108 -2.94 -7.97 30.62
C PRO A 108 -3.87 -7.14 31.54
N ASP A 109 -4.02 -5.84 31.25
CA ASP A 109 -4.94 -4.87 31.86
C ASP A 109 -6.40 -4.96 31.35
N GLY A 110 -6.74 -5.98 30.53
CA GLY A 110 -8.09 -6.20 29.98
C GLY A 110 -8.50 -5.26 28.84
N ARG A 111 -7.67 -4.28 28.48
CA ARG A 111 -7.92 -3.32 27.39
C ARG A 111 -7.59 -3.92 26.04
N GLU A 112 -8.52 -3.82 25.09
CA GLU A 112 -8.26 -4.13 23.69
C GLU A 112 -7.71 -2.88 22.99
N VAL A 113 -6.50 -2.99 22.44
CA VAL A 113 -5.91 -1.95 21.61
C VAL A 113 -5.53 -2.52 20.25
N SER A 114 -5.74 -1.73 19.21
CA SER A 114 -5.27 -2.05 17.85
C SER A 114 -3.75 -1.97 17.83
N VAL A 115 -3.08 -3.10 17.59
CA VAL A 115 -1.62 -3.16 17.49
C VAL A 115 -1.21 -3.32 16.02
N PRO A 116 -0.59 -2.30 15.39
CA PRO A 116 -0.17 -2.41 13.99
C PRO A 116 0.88 -3.51 13.87
N ARG A 117 0.64 -4.48 12.97
CA ARG A 117 1.55 -5.59 12.68
C ARG A 117 2.22 -5.42 11.33
N SER A 118 3.51 -5.75 11.25
CA SER A 118 4.23 -5.89 9.99
C SER A 118 3.64 -7.04 9.18
N GLY A 119 3.33 -6.83 7.90
CA GLY A 119 2.72 -7.85 7.03
C GLY A 119 1.57 -7.35 6.15
N GLY A 120 1.12 -6.11 6.36
CA GLY A 120 0.11 -5.47 5.51
C GLY A 120 -1.18 -6.30 5.42
N GLU A 121 -1.63 -6.52 4.19
CA GLU A 121 -2.89 -7.20 3.90
C GLU A 121 -2.98 -8.64 4.46
N LYS A 122 -1.86 -9.37 4.45
CA LYS A 122 -1.78 -10.74 4.94
C LYS A 122 -2.28 -10.87 6.38
N ASN A 123 -1.98 -9.88 7.22
CA ASN A 123 -2.34 -9.92 8.63
C ASN A 123 -3.85 -9.87 8.85
N TYR A 124 -4.61 -9.24 7.95
CA TYR A 124 -6.07 -9.21 8.06
C TYR A 124 -6.67 -10.57 7.69
N ILE A 125 -6.12 -11.23 6.67
CA ILE A 125 -6.59 -12.55 6.23
C ILE A 125 -6.38 -13.60 7.33
N GLU A 126 -5.19 -13.62 7.97
CA GLU A 126 -4.91 -14.53 9.07
C GLU A 126 -5.79 -14.27 10.30
N PHE A 127 -6.17 -13.00 10.54
CA PHE A 127 -7.08 -12.63 11.62
C PHE A 127 -8.53 -13.06 11.37
N ILE A 128 -9.03 -12.88 10.13
CA ILE A 128 -10.40 -13.24 9.75
C ILE A 128 -10.54 -14.76 9.64
N PHE A 129 -9.57 -15.46 9.06
CA PHE A 129 -9.59 -16.91 8.84
C PHE A 129 -8.71 -17.68 9.83
N LYS A 130 -8.98 -17.54 11.14
CA LYS A 130 -8.20 -18.20 12.22
C LYS A 130 -8.01 -19.71 12.04
N LYS A 131 -9.03 -20.41 11.50
CA LYS A 131 -9.02 -21.87 11.29
C LYS A 131 -8.06 -22.31 10.16
N TYR A 132 -7.72 -21.42 9.23
CA TYR A 132 -6.92 -21.71 8.04
C TYR A 132 -5.75 -20.73 7.86
N SER A 133 -5.20 -20.22 8.96
CA SER A 133 -4.15 -19.18 8.95
C SER A 133 -2.98 -19.52 8.01
N ARG A 134 -2.38 -20.71 8.10
CA ARG A 134 -1.24 -21.10 7.24
C ARG A 134 -1.56 -21.18 5.73
N PRO A 135 -2.59 -21.94 5.28
CA PRO A 135 -2.90 -22.00 3.85
C PRO A 135 -3.44 -20.66 3.29
N SER A 136 -4.11 -19.84 4.10
CA SER A 136 -4.59 -18.53 3.66
C SER A 136 -3.45 -17.60 3.22
N SER A 137 -2.32 -17.67 3.93
CA SER A 137 -1.11 -16.92 3.59
C SER A 137 -0.41 -17.43 2.34
N CYS A 138 -0.45 -18.74 2.11
CA CYS A 138 0.05 -19.33 0.85
C CYS A 138 -0.81 -18.91 -0.34
N ILE A 139 -2.15 -18.94 -0.20
CA ILE A 139 -3.08 -18.50 -1.24
C ILE A 139 -2.87 -17.01 -1.54
N PHE A 140 -2.74 -16.18 -0.50
CA PHE A 140 -2.46 -14.76 -0.66
C PHE A 140 -1.13 -14.50 -1.39
N GLY A 141 -0.07 -15.23 -1.04
CA GLY A 141 1.23 -15.13 -1.71
C GLY A 141 1.16 -15.53 -3.18
N ILE A 142 0.49 -16.64 -3.51
CA ILE A 142 0.30 -17.09 -4.89
C ILE A 142 -0.53 -16.07 -5.68
N ALA A 143 -1.64 -15.61 -5.12
CA ALA A 143 -2.48 -14.59 -5.74
C ALA A 143 -1.70 -13.29 -5.97
N SER A 144 -0.88 -12.87 -5.01
CA SER A 144 -0.04 -11.68 -5.13
C SER A 144 1.04 -11.81 -6.21
N ILE A 145 1.57 -13.01 -6.46
CA ILE A 145 2.54 -13.26 -7.54
C ILE A 145 1.84 -13.26 -8.91
N ILE A 146 0.67 -13.89 -9.01
CA ILE A 146 -0.07 -14.01 -10.27
C ILE A 146 -0.73 -12.68 -10.67
N LEU A 147 -1.30 -11.96 -9.70
CA LEU A 147 -2.01 -10.69 -9.91
C LEU A 147 -1.09 -9.47 -9.76
N GLY A 148 0.08 -9.64 -9.14
CA GLY A 148 1.07 -8.58 -8.95
C GLY A 148 1.69 -8.15 -10.28
N SER A 149 1.05 -7.22 -10.96
CA SER A 149 1.59 -6.63 -12.18
C SER A 149 2.69 -5.62 -11.85
N LEU A 150 3.94 -6.08 -11.75
CA LEU A 150 5.11 -5.18 -11.86
C LEU A 150 5.37 -4.81 -13.33
N ALA A 151 5.04 -5.72 -14.25
CA ALA A 151 5.32 -5.66 -15.69
C ALA A 151 4.87 -4.35 -16.37
N GLY A 152 3.65 -3.90 -16.05
CA GLY A 152 3.04 -2.76 -16.75
C GLY A 152 3.82 -1.46 -16.61
N ASN A 153 4.42 -1.22 -15.45
CA ASN A 153 5.12 0.01 -15.16
C ASN A 153 6.51 0.05 -15.81
N GLU A 154 7.25 -1.05 -15.83
CA GLU A 154 8.55 -1.06 -16.51
C GLU A 154 8.40 -0.98 -18.03
N ILE A 155 7.36 -1.61 -18.60
CA ILE A 155 7.07 -1.52 -20.03
C ILE A 155 6.77 -0.07 -20.42
N ALA A 156 5.98 0.66 -19.62
CA ALA A 156 5.71 2.07 -19.87
C ALA A 156 7.00 2.91 -19.90
N ILE A 157 7.90 2.71 -18.93
CA ILE A 157 9.20 3.40 -18.88
C ILE A 157 10.05 3.04 -20.10
N GLY A 158 10.10 1.77 -20.48
CA GLY A 158 10.85 1.31 -21.65
C GLY A 158 10.37 1.95 -22.96
N ILE A 159 9.05 2.10 -23.13
CA ILE A 159 8.47 2.80 -24.29
C ILE A 159 8.88 4.27 -24.29
N PHE A 160 8.79 4.96 -23.16
CA PHE A 160 9.19 6.37 -23.07
C PHE A 160 10.68 6.58 -23.32
N MET A 161 11.55 5.67 -22.88
CA MET A 161 12.98 5.74 -23.16
C MET A 161 13.29 5.53 -24.65
N LEU A 162 12.64 4.55 -25.30
CA LEU A 162 12.82 4.32 -26.73
C LEU A 162 12.33 5.52 -27.56
N GLU A 163 11.20 6.11 -27.16
CA GLU A 163 10.67 7.32 -27.78
C GLU A 163 11.64 8.50 -27.64
N ALA A 164 12.20 8.71 -26.45
CA ALA A 164 13.16 9.77 -26.20
C ALA A 164 14.49 9.59 -26.95
N ALA A 165 14.83 8.35 -27.30
CA ALA A 165 16.02 8.00 -28.07
C ALA A 165 15.78 7.96 -29.59
N ASP A 166 14.58 8.33 -30.06
CA ASP A 166 14.15 8.25 -31.46
C ASP A 166 14.35 6.85 -32.08
N HIS A 167 14.21 5.81 -31.25
CA HIS A 167 14.41 4.42 -31.65
C HIS A 167 13.05 3.73 -31.86
N PRO A 168 12.87 2.89 -32.90
CA PRO A 168 11.59 2.22 -33.13
C PRO A 168 11.15 1.39 -31.93
N ARG A 169 9.84 1.49 -31.62
CA ARG A 169 9.16 0.76 -30.54
C ARG A 169 9.12 -0.74 -30.82
N SER A 170 10.21 -1.41 -30.50
CA SER A 170 10.37 -2.86 -30.58
C SER A 170 9.94 -3.50 -29.25
N SER A 171 9.04 -4.48 -29.31
CA SER A 171 8.60 -5.24 -28.12
C SER A 171 9.77 -5.93 -27.43
N ARG A 172 10.71 -6.49 -28.21
CA ARG A 172 11.90 -7.15 -27.67
C ARG A 172 12.80 -6.15 -26.94
N SER A 173 13.05 -4.98 -27.54
CA SER A 173 13.91 -3.95 -26.95
C SER A 173 13.31 -3.38 -25.67
N THR A 174 11.99 -3.13 -25.66
CA THR A 174 11.26 -2.63 -24.48
C THR A 174 11.39 -3.60 -23.30
N ASN A 175 11.23 -4.91 -23.54
CA ASN A 175 11.29 -5.92 -22.48
C ASN A 175 12.69 -6.06 -21.87
N TRP A 176 13.75 -5.97 -22.69
CA TRP A 176 15.13 -6.02 -22.16
C TRP A 176 15.45 -4.79 -21.31
N ILE A 177 15.03 -3.60 -21.74
CA ILE A 177 15.19 -2.36 -20.97
C ILE A 177 14.45 -2.48 -19.63
N GLY A 178 13.20 -2.96 -19.66
CA GLY A 178 12.40 -3.20 -18.47
C GLY A 178 13.09 -4.16 -17.49
N LEU A 179 13.58 -5.29 -17.99
CA LEU A 179 14.31 -6.27 -17.18
C LEU A 179 15.57 -5.67 -16.54
N SER A 180 16.37 -4.90 -17.30
CA SER A 180 17.56 -4.23 -16.78
C SER A 180 17.24 -3.27 -15.65
N ILE A 181 16.17 -2.46 -15.79
CA ILE A 181 15.74 -1.52 -14.75
C ILE A 181 15.28 -2.27 -13.51
N LEU A 182 14.46 -3.31 -13.66
CA LEU A 182 13.97 -4.11 -12.55
C LEU A 182 15.11 -4.78 -11.78
N THR A 183 16.07 -5.39 -12.50
CA THR A 183 17.25 -6.01 -11.91
C THR A 183 18.10 -4.96 -11.16
N PHE A 184 18.31 -3.78 -11.76
CA PHE A 184 19.05 -2.71 -11.11
C PHE A 184 18.39 -2.24 -9.81
N VAL A 185 17.07 -2.02 -9.80
CA VAL A 185 16.32 -1.65 -8.59
C VAL A 185 16.36 -2.78 -7.55
N GLY A 186 16.28 -4.04 -7.99
CA GLY A 186 16.44 -5.21 -7.11
C GLY A 186 17.79 -5.25 -6.41
N ILE A 187 18.87 -4.97 -7.16
CA ILE A 187 20.23 -4.85 -6.63
C ILE A 187 20.31 -3.67 -5.65
N LEU A 188 19.81 -2.49 -6.00
CA LEU A 188 19.79 -1.33 -5.10
C LEU A 188 19.05 -1.61 -3.78
N ARG A 189 17.93 -2.33 -3.85
CA ARG A 189 17.20 -2.81 -2.68
C ARG A 189 18.00 -3.78 -1.82
N ALA A 190 18.77 -4.68 -2.45
CA ALA A 190 19.61 -5.64 -1.74
C ALA A 190 20.77 -4.97 -0.99
N PHE A 191 21.40 -3.94 -1.58
CA PHE A 191 22.57 -3.29 -0.99
C PHE A 191 22.24 -2.13 -0.03
N SER A 192 21.17 -1.35 -0.28
CA SER A 192 20.88 -0.16 0.53
C SER A 192 19.38 0.13 0.68
N PHE A 193 18.78 -0.45 1.70
CA PHE A 193 17.38 -0.17 2.05
C PHE A 193 17.15 1.30 2.44
N ARG A 194 18.13 1.95 3.09
CA ARG A 194 18.04 3.37 3.47
C ARG A 194 18.11 4.29 2.25
N GLY A 195 18.98 3.97 1.30
CA GLY A 195 19.09 4.72 0.04
C GLY A 195 17.81 4.64 -0.78
N VAL A 196 17.16 3.47 -0.81
CA VAL A 196 15.88 3.28 -1.52
C VAL A 196 14.75 4.09 -0.90
N ILE A 197 14.68 4.20 0.43
CA ILE A 197 13.69 5.05 1.10
C ILE A 197 13.90 6.53 0.75
N LEU A 198 15.16 6.99 0.74
CA LEU A 198 15.47 8.36 0.34
C LEU A 198 15.12 8.61 -1.13
N LEU A 199 15.48 7.68 -2.01
CA LEU A 199 15.16 7.74 -3.44
C LEU A 199 13.65 7.78 -3.67
N ASN A 200 12.88 6.99 -2.91
CA ASN A 200 11.43 7.04 -2.93
C ASN A 200 10.92 8.46 -2.60
N ASN A 201 11.38 9.04 -1.50
CA ASN A 201 10.95 10.39 -1.11
C ASN A 201 11.30 11.44 -2.17
N LEU A 202 12.50 11.35 -2.76
CA LEU A 202 12.93 12.23 -3.85
C LEU A 202 12.04 12.08 -5.09
N LEU A 203 11.78 10.85 -5.52
CA LEU A 203 10.95 10.57 -6.69
C LEU A 203 9.50 11.06 -6.49
N ALA A 204 8.96 10.95 -5.27
CA ALA A 204 7.61 11.44 -4.97
C ALA A 204 7.51 12.95 -5.16
N VAL A 205 8.48 13.69 -4.61
CA VAL A 205 8.54 15.13 -4.76
C VAL A 205 8.76 15.53 -6.22
N LEU A 206 9.67 14.88 -6.93
CA LEU A 206 9.95 15.18 -8.33
C LEU A 206 8.72 14.94 -9.22
N LYS A 207 8.02 13.81 -9.04
CA LYS A 207 6.77 13.50 -9.77
C LYS A 207 5.67 14.52 -9.48
N ALA A 208 5.49 14.90 -8.21
CA ALA A 208 4.51 15.90 -7.82
C ALA A 208 4.81 17.26 -8.45
N LEU A 209 6.08 17.70 -8.40
CA LEU A 209 6.53 18.94 -9.05
C LEU A 209 6.31 18.91 -10.56
N PHE A 210 6.61 17.80 -11.22
CA PHE A 210 6.39 17.65 -12.65
C PHE A 210 4.91 17.79 -13.02
N LEU A 211 4.00 17.18 -12.25
CA LEU A 211 2.55 17.34 -12.48
C LEU A 211 2.08 18.77 -12.26
N VAL A 212 2.54 19.43 -11.20
CA VAL A 212 2.21 20.84 -10.95
C VAL A 212 2.73 21.72 -12.08
N ALA A 213 3.95 21.48 -12.56
CA ALA A 213 4.49 22.19 -13.71
C ALA A 213 3.65 21.98 -14.97
N CYS A 214 3.22 20.74 -15.25
CA CYS A 214 2.30 20.46 -16.35
C CYS A 214 0.98 21.23 -16.23
N ILE A 215 0.40 21.34 -15.04
CA ILE A 215 -0.87 22.07 -14.82
C ILE A 215 -0.68 23.58 -15.02
N ILE A 216 0.46 24.14 -14.60
CA ILE A 216 0.74 25.58 -14.75
C ILE A 216 1.06 25.94 -16.20
N LEU A 217 1.71 25.02 -16.94
CA LEU A 217 2.13 25.23 -18.33
C LEU A 217 1.06 24.87 -19.36
N ALA A 218 0.05 24.07 -19.00
CA ALA A 218 -1.07 23.69 -19.86
C ALA A 218 -2.12 24.80 -19.98
#